data_AF-A0A2Z4LI76-F1
#
_entry.id   AF-A0A2Z4LI76-F1
#
_cell.length_a   1.000
_cell.length_b   1.000
_cell.length_c   1.000
_cell.angle_alpha   90.00
_cell.angle_beta   90.00
_cell.angle_gamma   90.00
#
_symmetry.space_group_name_H-M   'P 1'
#
loop_
_entity.id
_entity.type
_entity.pdbx_description
1 polymer ?
#
loop_
_entity_poly.entity_id
_entity_poly.type
_entity_poly.pdbx_seq_one_letter_code
_entity_poly.pdbx_strand_id
1 'polypeptide(L)'
;ITDICLDEDQNTLKIDANSRTNLELDNNSKSSLLNIIDKCKTSLGSRLLRRYFKNPTRDLNKISSRHNIIKTFKEQHYFLKIQEVLSYINDIERIISRVALGTVKPKDLVSLHTSLEQLPKLKDLLNQKNTDEIININNHIHQIDELTDLLDKAIIDNPPATIRDGGVIKQGFDQELDELKGLKDNSYGFLLNFEAQEKQKTGINTLKVGYNRVHGYYIELSKQYADRVPTEYIRRQTLKASERYITDELKTFEDKILSAKEKALAREKLIYDTLLNKVLEYYCQIQETAVSIA
;
A
#
# COMPACT_ATOMS: atom_id res chain seq x y z
N ILE A 1 20.54 -9.46 4.54
CA ILE A 1 20.98 -9.84 5.90
C ILE A 1 21.63 -8.60 6.47
N THR A 2 20.98 -7.92 7.42
CA THR A 2 21.50 -6.65 7.96
C THR A 2 22.36 -6.83 9.19
N ASP A 3 22.36 -8.02 9.79
CA ASP A 3 23.31 -8.42 10.82
C ASP A 3 23.40 -9.95 10.91
N ILE A 4 24.58 -10.48 11.25
CA ILE A 4 24.81 -11.89 11.59
C ILE A 4 25.37 -11.89 13.01
N CYS A 5 24.53 -12.26 13.98
CA CYS A 5 24.92 -12.30 15.38
C CYS A 5 25.10 -13.75 15.83
N LEU A 6 26.21 -14.03 16.52
CA LEU A 6 26.42 -15.29 17.21
C LEU A 6 25.57 -15.30 18.48
N ASP A 7 24.61 -16.22 18.59
CA ASP A 7 23.84 -16.40 19.82
C ASP A 7 24.72 -17.12 20.85
N GLU A 8 25.41 -16.37 21.69
CA GLU A 8 26.21 -16.94 22.77
C GLU A 8 25.29 -17.42 23.91
N ASP A 9 25.13 -18.74 23.98
CA ASP A 9 24.40 -19.51 24.99
C ASP A 9 24.60 -19.07 26.47
N GLN A 10 25.67 -18.31 26.77
CA GLN A 10 25.98 -17.84 28.12
C GLN A 10 25.16 -16.61 28.56
N ASN A 11 24.65 -15.82 27.60
CA ASN A 11 23.97 -14.56 27.87
C ASN A 11 22.44 -14.69 28.02
N THR A 12 21.90 -15.90 27.80
CA THR A 12 20.47 -16.19 27.91
C THR A 12 20.20 -17.21 29.02
N LEU A 13 19.04 -17.08 29.68
CA LEU A 13 18.57 -18.07 30.63
C LEU A 13 18.04 -19.28 29.86
N LYS A 14 18.70 -20.43 30.03
CA LYS A 14 18.23 -21.69 29.46
C LYS A 14 17.02 -22.19 30.26
N ILE A 15 15.87 -22.28 29.57
CA ILE A 15 14.64 -22.88 30.07
C ILE A 15 14.34 -24.07 29.17
N ASP A 16 14.40 -25.28 29.74
CA ASP A 16 14.14 -26.51 28.99
C ASP A 16 12.67 -26.60 28.54
N ALA A 17 12.42 -27.46 27.54
CA ALA A 17 11.11 -27.58 26.92
C ALA A 17 9.99 -28.00 27.90
N ASN A 18 10.30 -28.84 28.88
CA ASN A 18 9.32 -29.28 29.89
C ASN A 18 8.97 -28.11 30.80
N SER A 19 9.97 -27.39 31.31
CA SER A 19 9.75 -26.18 32.12
C SER A 19 8.94 -25.12 31.38
N ARG A 20 9.22 -24.87 30.09
CA ARG A 20 8.44 -23.93 29.28
C ARG A 20 6.97 -24.33 29.14
N THR A 21 6.73 -25.62 28.92
CA THR A 21 5.37 -26.17 28.76
C THR A 21 4.62 -26.12 30.08
N ASN A 22 5.24 -26.57 31.17
CA ASN A 22 4.65 -26.58 32.52
C ASN A 22 4.35 -25.18 33.05
N LEU A 23 5.16 -24.18 32.67
CA LEU A 23 4.93 -22.78 33.02
C LEU A 23 4.01 -22.05 32.01
N GLU A 24 3.52 -22.76 30.99
CA GLU A 24 2.67 -22.20 29.91
C GLU A 24 3.22 -20.88 29.32
N LEU A 25 4.54 -20.80 29.09
CA LEU A 25 5.18 -19.52 28.76
C LEU A 25 4.75 -18.96 27.41
N ASP A 26 4.89 -19.75 26.34
CA ASP A 26 4.78 -19.30 24.95
C ASP A 26 4.02 -20.29 24.04
N ASN A 27 3.21 -21.18 24.63
CA ASN A 27 2.39 -22.10 23.85
C ASN A 27 1.24 -21.36 23.11
N ASN A 28 0.63 -22.05 22.13
CA ASN A 28 -0.46 -21.50 21.32
C ASN A 28 -1.80 -21.38 22.08
N SER A 29 -1.85 -21.71 23.38
CA SER A 29 -3.06 -21.54 24.19
C SER A 29 -3.34 -20.06 24.42
N LYS A 30 -4.61 -19.68 24.41
CA LYS A 30 -5.05 -18.34 24.82
C LYS A 30 -4.73 -18.04 26.29
N SER A 31 -4.49 -19.08 27.11
CA SER A 31 -4.11 -18.96 28.53
C SER A 31 -2.62 -18.75 28.77
N SER A 32 -1.77 -18.83 27.75
CA SER A 32 -0.32 -18.72 27.97
C SER A 32 0.07 -17.36 28.53
N LEU A 33 1.12 -17.35 29.36
CA LEU A 33 1.61 -16.13 29.99
C LEU A 33 1.89 -15.04 28.94
N LEU A 34 2.58 -15.40 27.85
CA LEU A 34 2.86 -14.51 26.74
C LEU A 34 1.60 -13.90 26.12
N ASN A 35 0.55 -14.70 25.89
CA ASN A 35 -0.69 -14.17 25.31
C ASN A 35 -1.47 -13.27 26.28
N ILE A 36 -1.34 -13.50 27.59
CA ILE A 36 -1.95 -12.65 28.63
C ILE A 36 -1.26 -11.28 28.68
N ILE A 37 0.08 -11.26 28.67
CA ILE A 37 0.87 -10.03 28.84
C ILE A 37 1.08 -9.23 27.55
N ASP A 38 0.97 -9.85 26.37
CA ASP A 38 1.16 -9.17 25.10
C ASP A 38 0.02 -8.17 24.86
N LYS A 39 0.28 -6.93 25.28
CA LYS A 39 -0.56 -5.75 25.08
C LYS A 39 0.11 -4.75 24.14
N CYS A 40 1.10 -5.20 23.37
CA CYS A 40 1.78 -4.36 22.40
C CYS A 40 0.78 -3.82 21.38
N LYS A 41 1.00 -2.57 20.94
CA LYS A 41 0.13 -1.89 19.97
C LYS A 41 0.56 -2.12 18.52
N THR A 42 1.73 -2.70 18.34
CA THR A 42 2.33 -2.97 17.03
C THR A 42 2.71 -4.45 16.94
N SER A 43 2.66 -5.02 15.73
CA SER A 43 3.11 -6.39 15.48
C SER A 43 4.61 -6.56 15.69
N LEU A 44 5.40 -5.51 15.45
CA LEU A 44 6.84 -5.47 15.73
C LEU A 44 7.14 -5.59 17.24
N GLY A 45 6.39 -4.89 18.10
CA GLY A 45 6.55 -5.00 19.55
C GLY A 45 6.13 -6.37 20.06
N SER A 46 5.01 -6.91 19.58
CA SER A 46 4.60 -8.28 19.92
C SER A 46 5.65 -9.33 19.49
N ARG A 47 6.32 -9.14 18.35
CA ARG A 47 7.40 -10.03 17.90
C ARG A 47 8.64 -9.89 18.80
N LEU A 48 9.02 -8.68 19.19
CA LEU A 48 10.14 -8.45 20.10
C LEU A 48 9.88 -9.05 21.48
N LEU A 49 8.68 -8.86 22.03
CA LEU A 49 8.27 -9.44 23.31
C LEU A 49 8.37 -10.97 23.28
N ARG A 50 7.87 -11.61 22.21
CA ARG A 50 8.03 -13.06 22.00
C ARG A 50 9.49 -13.47 21.96
N ARG A 51 10.36 -12.69 21.31
CA ARG A 51 11.81 -12.95 21.29
C ARG A 51 12.42 -12.88 22.69
N TYR A 52 12.03 -11.90 23.51
CA TYR A 52 12.49 -11.78 24.89
C TYR A 52 12.01 -12.94 25.78
N PHE A 53 10.78 -13.41 25.57
CA PHE A 53 10.24 -14.58 26.27
C PHE A 53 10.98 -15.85 25.89
N LYS A 54 11.33 -15.99 24.61
CA LYS A 54 12.12 -17.12 24.14
C LYS A 54 13.56 -17.07 24.61
N ASN A 55 14.17 -15.89 24.70
CA ASN A 55 15.57 -15.75 25.07
C ASN A 55 15.71 -14.73 26.22
N PRO A 56 15.36 -15.09 27.46
CA PRO A 56 15.47 -14.17 28.59
C PRO A 56 16.94 -13.82 28.82
N THR A 57 17.27 -12.53 28.85
CA THR A 57 18.65 -12.06 29.03
C THR A 57 19.14 -12.28 30.47
N ARG A 58 20.42 -12.60 30.64
CA ARG A 58 21.12 -12.64 31.95
C ARG A 58 21.94 -11.37 32.22
N ASP A 59 22.07 -10.51 31.24
CA ASP A 59 22.76 -9.22 31.34
C ASP A 59 22.00 -8.26 32.27
N LEU A 60 22.56 -8.02 33.46
CA LEU A 60 21.98 -7.17 34.48
C LEU A 60 21.85 -5.70 34.02
N ASN A 61 22.74 -5.22 33.16
CA ASN A 61 22.66 -3.84 32.66
C ASN A 61 21.44 -3.69 31.75
N LYS A 62 21.21 -4.66 30.84
CA LYS A 62 20.01 -4.68 29.99
C LYS A 62 18.72 -4.81 30.81
N ILE A 63 18.73 -5.66 31.85
CA ILE A 63 17.58 -5.82 32.76
C ILE A 63 17.29 -4.49 33.47
N SER A 64 18.30 -3.87 34.08
CA SER A 64 18.16 -2.60 34.80
C SER A 64 17.65 -1.48 33.90
N SER A 65 18.22 -1.34 32.69
CA SER A 65 17.79 -0.38 31.68
C SER A 65 16.31 -0.55 31.32
N ARG A 66 15.84 -1.79 31.10
CA ARG A 66 14.42 -2.07 30.85
C ARG A 66 13.52 -1.70 32.03
N HIS A 67 13.94 -2.01 33.26
CA HIS A 67 13.18 -1.64 34.45
C HIS A 67 13.06 -0.12 34.63
N ASN A 68 14.13 0.63 34.32
CA ASN A 68 14.11 2.09 34.33
C ASN A 68 13.08 2.63 33.34
N ILE A 69 13.10 2.18 32.07
CA ILE A 69 12.12 2.60 31.05
C ILE A 69 10.69 2.28 31.49
N ILE A 70 10.45 1.05 31.99
CA ILE A 70 9.12 0.63 32.46
C ILE A 70 8.65 1.55 33.59
N LYS A 71 9.52 1.87 34.56
CA LYS A 71 9.19 2.77 35.67
C LYS A 71 8.80 4.15 35.15
N THR A 72 9.62 4.74 34.27
CA THR A 72 9.39 6.05 33.67
C THR A 72 8.05 6.15 32.94
N PHE A 73 7.65 5.11 32.19
CA PHE A 73 6.37 5.11 31.50
C PHE A 73 5.17 4.75 32.39
N LYS A 74 5.38 4.02 33.49
CA LYS A 74 4.32 3.76 34.48
C LYS A 74 3.96 4.99 35.29
N GLU A 75 4.90 5.89 35.52
CA GLU A 75 4.64 7.16 36.21
C GLU A 75 3.52 7.94 35.50
N GLN A 76 2.49 8.28 36.27
CA GLN A 76 1.29 8.98 35.78
C GLN A 76 0.61 8.30 34.58
N HIS A 77 0.78 6.98 34.43
CA HIS A 77 0.26 6.19 33.31
C HIS A 77 0.67 6.73 31.92
N TYR A 78 1.89 7.30 31.81
CA TYR A 78 2.37 7.92 30.57
C TYR A 78 2.39 6.96 29.36
N PHE A 79 2.54 5.65 29.61
CA PHE A 79 2.45 4.61 28.58
C PHE A 79 1.17 4.68 27.74
N LEU A 80 0.04 5.18 28.27
CA LEU A 80 -1.21 5.31 27.52
C LEU A 80 -1.08 6.27 26.33
N LYS A 81 -0.37 7.39 26.52
CA LYS A 81 -0.13 8.38 25.45
C LYS A 81 0.75 7.79 24.35
N ILE A 82 1.79 7.06 24.73
CA ILE A 82 2.67 6.36 23.79
C ILE A 82 1.88 5.29 23.02
N GLN A 83 1.10 4.48 23.73
CA GLN A 83 0.28 3.43 23.13
C GLN A 83 -0.74 3.97 22.11
N GLU A 84 -1.33 5.13 22.36
CA GLU A 84 -2.23 5.79 21.43
C GLU A 84 -1.52 6.05 20.09
N VAL A 85 -0.33 6.67 20.12
CA VAL A 85 0.46 6.95 18.90
C VAL A 85 0.91 5.66 18.23
N LEU A 86 1.46 4.71 19.00
CA LEU A 86 1.92 3.42 18.48
C LEU A 86 0.80 2.61 17.81
N SER A 87 -0.46 2.79 18.19
CA SER A 87 -1.59 2.06 17.60
C SER A 87 -1.87 2.41 16.13
N TYR A 88 -1.35 3.54 15.66
CA TYR A 88 -1.42 3.97 14.26
C TYR A 88 -0.18 3.58 13.45
N ILE A 89 0.85 3.03 14.10
CA ILE A 89 2.08 2.59 13.43
C ILE A 89 1.92 1.13 12.97
N ASN A 90 2.01 0.94 11.65
CA ASN A 90 1.96 -0.37 11.01
C ASN A 90 3.31 -1.09 11.05
N ASP A 91 3.38 -2.30 10.50
CA ASP A 91 4.60 -3.10 10.44
C ASP A 91 5.61 -2.58 9.40
N ILE A 92 6.22 -1.43 9.68
CA ILE A 92 7.15 -0.73 8.76
C ILE A 92 8.36 -1.58 8.40
N GLU A 93 8.84 -2.45 9.30
CA GLU A 93 9.93 -3.40 9.06
C GLU A 93 9.58 -4.39 7.94
N ARG A 94 8.37 -4.97 7.99
CA ARG A 94 7.90 -5.90 6.95
C ARG A 94 7.51 -5.18 5.66
N ILE A 95 7.04 -3.94 5.75
CA ILE A 95 6.76 -3.14 4.55
C ILE A 95 8.06 -2.88 3.80
N ILE A 96 9.08 -2.32 4.46
CA ILE A 96 10.34 -2.00 3.78
C ILE A 96 11.07 -3.25 3.27
N SER A 97 10.96 -4.37 3.99
CA SER A 97 11.47 -5.66 3.52
C SER A 97 10.76 -6.14 2.25
N ARG A 98 9.44 -5.94 2.14
CA ARG A 98 8.68 -6.28 0.92
C ARG A 98 9.00 -5.35 -0.24
N VAL A 99 9.31 -4.08 0.01
CA VAL A 99 9.82 -3.15 -1.01
C VAL A 99 11.13 -3.69 -1.57
N ALA A 100 12.08 -4.07 -0.69
CA ALA A 100 13.38 -4.60 -1.11
C ALA A 100 13.27 -5.92 -1.90
N LEU A 101 12.23 -6.71 -1.65
CA LEU A 101 11.94 -7.95 -2.37
C LEU A 101 11.07 -7.74 -3.63
N GLY A 102 10.63 -6.52 -3.94
CA GLY A 102 9.74 -6.25 -5.08
C GLY A 102 8.34 -6.85 -4.94
N THR A 103 7.90 -7.16 -3.72
CA THR A 103 6.60 -7.83 -3.43
C THR A 103 5.61 -6.92 -2.70
N VAL A 104 5.97 -5.65 -2.52
CA VAL A 104 5.15 -4.64 -1.85
C VAL A 104 3.87 -4.39 -2.63
N LYS A 105 2.76 -4.21 -1.91
CA LYS A 105 1.48 -3.80 -2.49
C LYS A 105 1.30 -2.30 -2.34
N PRO A 106 0.51 -1.64 -3.22
CA PRO A 106 0.20 -0.22 -3.08
C PRO A 106 -0.31 0.19 -1.69
N LYS A 107 -1.18 -0.63 -1.10
CA LYS A 107 -1.70 -0.41 0.26
C LYS A 107 -0.61 -0.42 1.34
N ASP A 108 0.46 -1.18 1.16
CA ASP A 108 1.57 -1.19 2.11
C ASP A 108 2.29 0.16 2.15
N LEU A 109 2.39 0.86 1.01
CA LEU A 109 3.00 2.19 0.96
C LEU A 109 2.11 3.25 1.62
N VAL A 110 0.79 3.13 1.53
CA VAL A 110 -0.14 3.94 2.32
C VAL A 110 0.05 3.67 3.81
N SER A 111 0.15 2.39 4.21
CA SER A 111 0.44 2.04 5.61
C SER A 111 1.81 2.52 6.08
N LEU A 112 2.81 2.60 5.21
CA LEU A 112 4.11 3.20 5.51
C LEU A 112 3.95 4.69 5.76
N HIS A 113 3.32 5.42 4.83
CA HIS A 113 3.02 6.84 4.96
C HIS A 113 2.33 7.14 6.29
N THR A 114 1.21 6.48 6.59
CA THR A 114 0.45 6.73 7.83
C THR A 114 1.26 6.44 9.10
N SER A 115 2.22 5.52 9.03
CA SER A 115 3.13 5.23 10.14
C SER A 115 4.19 6.31 10.32
N LEU A 116 4.76 6.82 9.22
CA LEU A 116 5.77 7.86 9.23
C LEU A 116 5.22 9.19 9.76
N GLU A 117 3.96 9.53 9.42
CA GLU A 117 3.26 10.69 9.96
C GLU A 117 3.15 10.72 11.50
N GLN A 118 3.21 9.55 12.16
CA GLN A 118 3.13 9.46 13.62
C GLN A 118 4.47 9.73 14.31
N LEU A 119 5.59 9.66 13.57
CA LEU A 119 6.93 9.73 14.16
C LEU A 119 7.21 11.07 14.84
N PRO A 120 6.85 12.25 14.28
CA PRO A 120 7.05 13.53 14.97
C PRO A 120 6.36 13.55 16.35
N LYS A 121 5.07 13.16 16.40
CA LYS A 121 4.30 13.09 17.65
C LYS A 121 4.91 12.10 18.64
N LEU A 122 5.41 10.95 18.17
CA LEU A 122 6.09 9.97 19.02
C LEU A 122 7.37 10.56 19.62
N LYS A 123 8.22 11.19 18.80
CA LYS A 123 9.46 11.82 19.25
C LYS A 123 9.20 12.91 20.30
N ASP A 124 8.18 13.73 20.11
CA ASP A 124 7.79 14.77 21.07
C ASP A 124 7.37 14.21 22.42
N LEU A 125 6.60 13.11 22.43
CA LEU A 125 6.23 12.43 23.67
C LEU A 125 7.45 11.81 24.37
N LEU A 126 8.37 11.24 23.62
CA LEU A 126 9.60 10.67 24.19
C LEU A 126 10.52 11.76 24.76
N ASN A 127 10.62 12.92 24.09
CA ASN A 127 11.39 14.08 24.56
C ASN A 127 10.90 14.66 25.90
N GLN A 128 9.66 14.39 26.30
CA GLN A 128 9.16 14.78 27.63
C GLN A 128 9.74 13.92 28.77
N LYS A 129 10.50 12.87 28.44
CA LYS A 129 11.13 11.96 29.40
C LYS A 129 12.65 12.09 29.32
N ASN A 130 13.24 12.64 30.37
CA ASN A 130 14.68 12.95 30.44
C ASN A 130 15.48 11.80 31.08
N THR A 131 15.40 10.60 30.51
CA THR A 131 16.26 9.47 30.91
C THR A 131 17.15 9.06 29.74
N ASP A 132 18.42 8.76 30.00
CA ASP A 132 19.42 8.42 28.98
C ASP A 132 18.94 7.28 28.07
N GLU A 133 18.26 6.28 28.61
CA GLU A 133 17.76 5.15 27.83
C GLU A 133 16.69 5.56 26.82
N ILE A 134 15.77 6.47 27.20
CA ILE A 134 14.71 6.97 26.32
C ILE A 134 15.29 7.93 25.28
N ILE A 135 16.24 8.79 25.66
CA ILE A 135 16.94 9.68 24.73
C ILE A 135 17.65 8.84 23.67
N ASN A 136 18.34 7.77 24.08
CA ASN A 136 19.01 6.89 23.15
C ASN A 136 18.03 6.20 22.17
N ILE A 137 16.90 5.68 22.66
CA ILE A 137 15.85 5.12 21.79
C ILE A 137 15.32 6.19 20.83
N ASN A 138 15.05 7.40 21.32
CA ASN A 138 14.48 8.47 20.52
C ASN A 138 15.43 8.95 19.41
N ASN A 139 16.75 8.90 19.64
CA ASN A 139 17.76 9.26 18.65
C ASN A 139 17.79 8.30 17.45
N HIS A 140 17.35 7.05 17.64
CA HIS A 140 17.26 6.05 16.56
C HIS A 140 15.88 6.00 15.88
N ILE A 141 14.94 6.84 16.34
CA ILE A 141 13.67 7.08 15.63
C ILE A 141 13.91 8.23 14.65
N HIS A 142 13.97 7.92 13.36
CA HIS A 142 14.21 8.89 12.32
C HIS A 142 12.91 9.55 11.90
N GLN A 143 12.85 10.88 11.93
CA GLN A 143 11.78 11.63 11.29
C GLN A 143 12.12 11.74 9.81
N ILE A 144 11.27 11.18 8.94
CA ILE A 144 11.55 11.05 7.50
C ILE A 144 10.52 11.87 6.71
N ASP A 145 10.53 13.19 6.91
CA ASP A 145 9.54 14.10 6.33
C ASP A 145 9.53 14.06 4.80
N GLU A 146 10.70 14.03 4.17
CA GLU A 146 10.81 13.98 2.71
C GLU A 146 10.12 12.76 2.10
N LEU A 147 10.30 11.58 2.71
CA LEU A 147 9.63 10.36 2.26
C LEU A 147 8.12 10.41 2.55
N THR A 148 7.73 11.00 3.68
CA THR A 148 6.33 11.12 4.09
C THR A 148 5.58 11.99 3.07
N ASP A 149 6.10 13.18 2.77
CA ASP A 149 5.58 14.09 1.75
C ASP A 149 5.56 13.47 0.35
N LEU A 150 6.60 12.70 0.01
CA LEU A 150 6.68 12.02 -1.28
C LEU A 150 5.56 10.99 -1.43
N LEU A 151 5.33 10.16 -0.40
CA LEU A 151 4.28 9.15 -0.42
C LEU A 151 2.88 9.78 -0.44
N ASP A 152 2.67 10.87 0.31
CA ASP A 152 1.41 11.60 0.29
C ASP A 152 1.10 12.15 -1.10
N LYS A 153 2.08 12.77 -1.77
CA LYS A 153 1.87 13.32 -3.12
C LYS A 153 1.75 12.24 -4.19
N ALA A 154 2.36 11.08 -4.01
CA ALA A 154 2.47 10.06 -5.03
C ALA A 154 1.30 9.06 -5.05
N ILE A 155 0.77 8.64 -3.91
CA ILE A 155 -0.09 7.45 -3.82
C ILE A 155 -1.51 7.82 -3.39
N ILE A 156 -2.52 7.30 -4.09
CA ILE A 156 -3.92 7.54 -3.71
C ILE A 156 -4.26 6.87 -2.37
N ASP A 157 -5.17 7.46 -1.59
CA ASP A 157 -5.48 6.99 -0.23
C ASP A 157 -6.05 5.56 -0.20
N ASN A 158 -6.81 5.20 -1.25
CA ASN A 158 -7.42 3.89 -1.40
C ASN A 158 -6.94 3.23 -2.70
N PRO A 159 -5.70 2.74 -2.76
CA PRO A 159 -5.14 2.20 -3.98
C PRO A 159 -5.68 0.78 -4.23
N PRO A 160 -5.68 0.33 -5.49
CA PRO A 160 -6.02 -1.05 -5.83
C PRO A 160 -5.04 -2.04 -5.18
N ALA A 161 -5.48 -3.30 -5.08
CA ALA A 161 -4.68 -4.34 -4.43
C ALA A 161 -3.32 -4.60 -5.10
N THR A 162 -3.20 -4.28 -6.40
CA THR A 162 -2.00 -4.48 -7.20
C THR A 162 -1.83 -3.36 -8.22
N ILE A 163 -0.59 -3.06 -8.60
CA ILE A 163 -0.26 -2.11 -9.68
C ILE A 163 -0.59 -2.63 -11.09
N ARG A 164 -0.97 -3.91 -11.22
CA ARG A 164 -1.15 -4.60 -12.52
C ARG A 164 -2.09 -3.85 -13.47
N ASP A 165 -3.18 -3.33 -12.93
CA ASP A 165 -4.24 -2.65 -13.69
C ASP A 165 -4.17 -1.11 -13.58
N GLY A 166 -3.11 -0.58 -12.93
CA GLY A 166 -2.92 0.85 -12.71
C GLY A 166 -3.86 1.45 -11.66
N GLY A 167 -3.92 2.78 -11.59
CA GLY A 167 -4.77 3.53 -10.66
C GLY A 167 -4.19 3.62 -9.25
N VAL A 168 -2.87 3.68 -9.13
CA VAL A 168 -2.17 3.79 -7.84
C VAL A 168 -1.65 5.21 -7.61
N ILE A 169 -1.21 5.86 -8.69
CA ILE A 169 -0.56 7.17 -8.61
C ILE A 169 -1.61 8.28 -8.58
N LYS A 170 -1.45 9.23 -7.65
CA LYS A 170 -2.29 10.42 -7.48
C LYS A 170 -2.21 11.31 -8.73
N GLN A 171 -3.33 11.96 -9.05
CA GLN A 171 -3.38 12.98 -10.10
C GLN A 171 -2.54 14.19 -9.68
N GLY A 172 -1.81 14.78 -10.61
CA GLY A 172 -0.89 15.90 -10.38
C GLY A 172 0.53 15.48 -9.99
N PHE A 173 0.79 14.18 -9.80
CA PHE A 173 2.13 13.69 -9.48
C PHE A 173 3.04 13.62 -10.71
N ASP A 174 2.49 13.25 -11.87
CA ASP A 174 3.22 13.14 -13.13
C ASP A 174 2.37 13.67 -14.28
N GLN A 175 2.84 14.76 -14.89
CA GLN A 175 2.10 15.45 -15.94
C GLN A 175 1.86 14.57 -17.18
N GLU A 176 2.84 13.74 -17.56
CA GLU A 176 2.71 12.84 -18.72
C GLU A 176 1.63 11.78 -18.44
N LEU A 177 1.61 11.19 -17.24
CA LEU A 177 0.56 10.25 -16.84
C LEU A 177 -0.81 10.92 -16.81
N ASP A 178 -0.91 12.15 -16.33
CA ASP A 178 -2.16 12.90 -16.29
C ASP A 178 -2.68 13.23 -17.68
N GLU A 179 -1.81 13.64 -18.61
CA GLU A 179 -2.16 13.86 -20.02
C GLU A 179 -2.66 12.58 -20.68
N LEU A 180 -1.96 11.46 -20.46
CA LEU A 180 -2.35 10.14 -20.98
C LEU A 180 -3.68 9.66 -20.39
N LYS A 181 -3.95 9.91 -19.11
CA LYS A 181 -5.23 9.60 -18.44
C LYS A 181 -6.35 10.53 -18.93
N GLY A 182 -6.07 11.81 -19.16
CA GLY A 182 -7.04 12.82 -19.64
C GLY A 182 -7.60 12.55 -21.04
N LEU A 183 -6.87 11.84 -21.90
CA LEU A 183 -7.40 11.36 -23.18
C LEU A 183 -8.64 10.46 -23.02
N LYS A 184 -8.78 9.77 -21.89
CA LYS A 184 -9.96 8.98 -21.56
C LYS A 184 -11.18 9.87 -21.28
N ASP A 185 -11.01 11.01 -20.62
CA ASP A 185 -12.13 11.89 -20.32
C ASP A 185 -12.67 12.56 -21.59
N ASN A 186 -11.79 12.87 -22.54
CA ASN A 186 -12.18 13.32 -23.88
C ASN A 186 -12.85 12.23 -24.73
N SER A 187 -12.80 10.96 -24.33
CA SER A 187 -13.40 9.87 -25.09
C SER A 187 -14.93 9.89 -25.04
N TYR A 188 -15.51 10.30 -23.91
CA TYR A 188 -16.97 10.35 -23.74
C TYR A 188 -17.61 11.41 -24.66
N GLY A 189 -16.96 12.57 -24.77
CA GLY A 189 -17.40 13.65 -25.67
C GLY A 189 -17.35 13.22 -27.15
N PHE A 190 -16.29 12.54 -27.56
CA PHE A 190 -16.21 11.99 -28.92
C PHE A 190 -17.34 10.99 -29.21
N LEU A 191 -17.60 10.04 -28.29
CA LEU A 191 -18.64 9.02 -28.48
C LEU A 191 -20.04 9.63 -28.59
N LEU A 192 -20.34 10.67 -27.80
CA LEU A 192 -21.62 11.39 -27.88
C LEU A 192 -21.79 12.11 -29.22
N ASN A 193 -20.75 12.80 -29.67
CA ASN A 193 -20.77 13.51 -30.96
C ASN A 193 -20.89 12.53 -32.14
N PHE A 194 -20.13 11.43 -32.09
CA PHE A 194 -20.18 10.36 -33.07
C PHE A 194 -21.56 9.70 -33.11
N GLU A 195 -22.17 9.39 -31.96
CA GLU A 195 -23.54 8.86 -31.90
C GLU A 195 -24.56 9.82 -32.52
N ALA A 196 -24.46 11.11 -32.24
CA ALA A 196 -25.36 12.12 -32.79
C ALA A 196 -25.23 12.25 -34.32
N GLN A 197 -23.99 12.27 -34.83
CA GLN A 197 -23.70 12.30 -36.27
C GLN A 197 -24.24 11.07 -36.99
N GLU A 198 -24.03 9.87 -36.43
CA GLU A 198 -24.51 8.63 -37.05
C GLU A 198 -26.04 8.50 -37.00
N LYS A 199 -26.70 8.99 -35.93
CA LYS A 199 -28.17 9.11 -35.89
C LYS A 199 -28.70 10.02 -36.99
N GLN A 200 -28.04 11.16 -37.23
CA GLN A 200 -28.44 12.11 -38.27
C GLN A 200 -28.20 11.54 -39.67
N LYS A 201 -27.05 10.89 -39.90
CA LYS A 201 -26.66 10.29 -41.19
C LYS A 201 -27.58 9.14 -41.59
N THR A 202 -27.95 8.28 -40.64
CA THR A 202 -28.76 7.07 -40.90
C THR A 202 -30.27 7.29 -40.74
N GLY A 203 -30.68 8.35 -40.02
CA GLY A 203 -32.07 8.58 -39.62
C GLY A 203 -32.57 7.61 -38.54
N ILE A 204 -31.69 6.81 -37.92
CA ILE A 204 -32.07 5.79 -36.93
C ILE A 204 -31.88 6.34 -35.51
N ASN A 205 -32.93 6.92 -34.94
CA ASN A 205 -32.88 7.52 -33.59
C ASN A 205 -32.56 6.52 -32.46
N THR A 206 -32.75 5.22 -32.69
CA THR A 206 -32.49 4.15 -31.70
C THR A 206 -31.05 3.65 -31.70
N LEU A 207 -30.20 4.15 -32.61
CA LEU A 207 -28.78 3.84 -32.69
C LEU A 207 -28.09 4.22 -31.37
N LYS A 208 -27.24 3.33 -30.85
CA LYS A 208 -26.44 3.60 -29.66
C LYS A 208 -24.99 3.22 -29.87
N VAL A 209 -24.07 4.03 -29.37
CA VAL A 209 -22.65 3.67 -29.34
C VAL A 209 -22.33 3.13 -27.95
N GLY A 210 -21.70 1.96 -27.89
CA GLY A 210 -21.39 1.27 -26.64
C GLY A 210 -19.99 0.70 -26.62
N TYR A 211 -19.60 0.19 -25.46
CA TYR A 211 -18.33 -0.51 -25.25
C TYR A 211 -18.57 -1.86 -24.57
N ASN A 212 -17.93 -2.90 -25.07
CA ASN A 212 -17.87 -4.23 -24.46
C ASN A 212 -16.41 -4.61 -24.23
N ARG A 213 -16.12 -5.24 -23.08
CA ARG A 213 -14.76 -5.71 -22.76
C ARG A 213 -14.18 -6.70 -23.78
N VAL A 214 -15.00 -7.49 -24.45
CA VAL A 214 -14.59 -8.55 -25.39
C VAL A 214 -14.56 -8.04 -26.85
N HIS A 215 -15.56 -7.24 -27.23
CA HIS A 215 -15.75 -6.82 -28.63
C HIS A 215 -15.48 -5.33 -28.88
N GLY A 216 -14.88 -4.62 -27.91
CA GLY A 216 -14.49 -3.23 -28.06
C GLY A 216 -15.67 -2.26 -28.16
N TYR A 217 -15.42 -1.12 -28.80
CA TYR A 217 -16.50 -0.19 -29.14
C TYR A 217 -17.38 -0.75 -30.26
N TYR A 218 -18.65 -0.36 -30.26
CA TYR A 218 -19.61 -0.79 -31.26
C TYR A 218 -20.76 0.20 -31.44
N ILE A 219 -21.39 0.12 -32.60
CA ILE A 219 -22.67 0.78 -32.91
C ILE A 219 -23.76 -0.29 -32.85
N GLU A 220 -24.74 -0.12 -31.97
CA GLU A 220 -25.85 -1.04 -31.78
C GLU A 220 -27.12 -0.53 -32.46
N LEU A 221 -27.73 -1.40 -33.26
CA LEU A 221 -28.93 -1.14 -34.05
C LEU A 221 -29.95 -2.26 -33.83
N SER A 222 -31.25 -1.93 -33.87
CA SER A 222 -32.30 -2.96 -33.87
C SER A 222 -32.29 -3.73 -35.20
N LYS A 223 -32.54 -5.05 -35.16
CA LYS A 223 -32.58 -5.90 -36.37
C LYS A 223 -33.55 -5.41 -37.45
N GLN A 224 -34.59 -4.68 -37.07
CA GLN A 224 -35.56 -4.11 -38.01
C GLN A 224 -34.95 -3.07 -38.97
N TYR A 225 -33.76 -2.55 -38.66
CA TYR A 225 -33.03 -1.59 -39.49
C TYR A 225 -31.83 -2.20 -40.21
N ALA A 226 -31.64 -3.53 -40.15
CA ALA A 226 -30.47 -4.21 -40.75
C ALA A 226 -30.33 -3.91 -42.25
N ASP A 227 -31.44 -3.81 -42.99
CA ASP A 227 -31.44 -3.51 -44.42
C ASP A 227 -31.12 -2.05 -44.76
N ARG A 228 -31.11 -1.16 -43.75
CA ARG A 228 -30.83 0.28 -43.88
C ARG A 228 -29.44 0.66 -43.36
N VAL A 229 -28.63 -0.33 -42.99
CA VAL A 229 -27.27 -0.11 -42.49
C VAL A 229 -26.37 0.32 -43.66
N PRO A 230 -25.59 1.41 -43.52
CA PRO A 230 -24.64 1.83 -44.54
C PRO A 230 -23.60 0.75 -44.85
N THR A 231 -23.07 0.71 -46.07
CA THR A 231 -22.03 -0.25 -46.48
C THR A 231 -20.72 -0.10 -45.70
N GLU A 232 -20.47 1.07 -45.13
CA GLU A 232 -19.30 1.41 -44.29
C GLU A 232 -19.32 0.69 -42.93
N TYR A 233 -20.45 0.11 -42.53
CA TYR A 233 -20.62 -0.56 -41.25
C TYR A 233 -20.24 -2.04 -41.35
N ILE A 234 -19.17 -2.41 -40.64
CA ILE A 234 -18.69 -3.79 -40.59
C ILE A 234 -19.34 -4.49 -39.39
N ARG A 235 -20.09 -5.58 -39.63
CA ARG A 235 -20.78 -6.31 -38.57
C ARG A 235 -19.78 -6.98 -37.61
N ARG A 236 -19.89 -6.71 -36.30
CA ARG A 236 -19.06 -7.30 -35.23
C ARG A 236 -19.74 -8.40 -34.43
N GLN A 237 -21.03 -8.23 -34.10
CA GLN A 237 -21.75 -9.18 -33.23
C GLN A 237 -23.25 -9.15 -33.52
N THR A 238 -23.90 -10.32 -33.53
CA THR A 238 -25.37 -10.44 -33.65
C THR A 238 -25.95 -10.87 -32.30
N LEU A 239 -26.94 -10.13 -31.80
CA LEU A 239 -27.68 -10.44 -30.58
C LEU A 239 -29.11 -10.89 -30.91
N LYS A 240 -29.89 -11.24 -29.88
CA LYS A 240 -31.28 -11.70 -30.06
C LYS A 240 -32.15 -10.64 -30.72
N ALA A 241 -32.08 -9.39 -30.26
CA ALA A 241 -32.91 -8.27 -30.71
C ALA A 241 -32.15 -7.16 -31.47
N SER A 242 -30.82 -7.11 -31.35
CA SER A 242 -29.98 -6.06 -31.95
C SER A 242 -28.77 -6.65 -32.68
N GLU A 243 -28.13 -5.81 -33.50
CA GLU A 243 -26.90 -6.09 -34.21
C GLU A 243 -25.89 -5.00 -33.91
N ARG A 244 -24.61 -5.39 -33.84
CA ARG A 244 -23.49 -4.52 -33.51
C ARG A 244 -22.53 -4.42 -34.68
N TYR A 245 -22.13 -3.19 -34.96
CA TYR A 245 -21.28 -2.81 -36.08
C TYR A 245 -20.09 -1.98 -35.61
N ILE A 246 -19.08 -1.85 -36.47
CA ILE A 246 -17.92 -0.97 -36.30
C ILE A 246 -17.69 -0.22 -37.62
N THR A 247 -17.24 1.02 -37.54
CA THR A 247 -16.76 1.81 -38.68
C THR A 247 -15.25 2.03 -38.57
N ASP A 248 -14.58 2.40 -39.66
CA ASP A 248 -13.15 2.70 -39.62
C ASP A 248 -12.82 3.87 -38.69
N GLU A 249 -13.70 4.88 -38.63
CA GLU A 249 -13.56 6.00 -37.69
C GLU A 249 -13.62 5.53 -36.23
N LEU A 250 -14.63 4.72 -35.86
CA LEU A 250 -14.75 4.22 -34.50
C LEU A 250 -13.61 3.25 -34.14
N LYS A 251 -13.10 2.51 -35.12
CA LYS A 251 -11.93 1.62 -34.95
C LYS A 251 -10.63 2.40 -34.72
N THR A 252 -10.35 3.42 -35.53
CA THR A 252 -9.14 4.26 -35.35
C THR A 252 -9.15 4.98 -34.01
N PHE A 253 -10.33 5.40 -33.54
CA PHE A 253 -10.52 5.94 -32.21
C PHE A 253 -10.30 4.90 -31.10
N GLU A 254 -10.85 3.68 -31.25
CA GLU A 254 -10.61 2.55 -30.35
C GLU A 254 -9.11 2.25 -30.20
N ASP A 255 -8.39 2.15 -31.33
CA ASP A 255 -6.95 1.88 -31.36
C ASP A 255 -6.16 3.00 -30.65
N LYS A 256 -6.55 4.26 -30.84
CA LYS A 256 -5.93 5.42 -30.17
C LYS A 256 -6.13 5.37 -28.66
N ILE A 257 -7.33 5.05 -28.18
CA ILE A 257 -7.63 4.92 -26.75
C ILE A 257 -6.86 3.76 -26.14
N LEU A 258 -6.85 2.60 -26.81
CA LEU A 258 -6.16 1.42 -26.33
C LEU A 258 -4.66 1.71 -26.18
N SER A 259 -4.05 2.34 -27.19
CA SER A 259 -2.65 2.75 -27.15
C SER A 259 -2.37 3.74 -26.01
N ALA A 260 -3.23 4.75 -25.82
CA ALA A 260 -3.09 5.71 -24.72
C ALA A 260 -3.17 5.03 -23.34
N LYS A 261 -4.09 4.07 -23.17
CA LYS A 261 -4.25 3.30 -21.94
C LYS A 261 -3.04 2.42 -21.65
N GLU A 262 -2.49 1.76 -22.66
CA GLU A 262 -1.27 0.95 -22.52
C GLU A 262 -0.07 1.82 -22.13
N LYS A 263 0.08 2.98 -22.78
CA LYS A 263 1.13 3.97 -22.44
C LYS A 263 0.95 4.51 -21.02
N ALA A 264 -0.27 4.85 -20.62
CA ALA A 264 -0.57 5.32 -19.26
C ALA A 264 -0.19 4.26 -18.22
N LEU A 265 -0.56 2.99 -18.45
CA LEU A 265 -0.22 1.90 -17.54
C LEU A 265 1.29 1.65 -17.47
N ALA A 266 1.99 1.71 -18.61
CA ALA A 266 3.44 1.57 -18.65
C ALA A 266 4.14 2.72 -17.90
N ARG A 267 3.69 3.97 -18.11
CA ARG A 267 4.18 5.16 -17.41
C ARG A 267 3.93 5.06 -15.91
N GLU A 268 2.73 4.66 -15.50
CA GLU A 268 2.38 4.50 -14.08
C GLU A 268 3.23 3.43 -13.39
N LYS A 269 3.52 2.32 -14.07
CA LYS A 269 4.44 1.29 -13.56
C LYS A 269 5.86 1.80 -13.40
N LEU A 270 6.37 2.54 -14.40
CA LEU A 270 7.70 3.15 -14.32
C LEU A 270 7.81 4.12 -13.13
N ILE A 271 6.79 4.96 -12.94
CA ILE A 271 6.70 5.88 -11.80
C ILE A 271 6.68 5.11 -10.49
N TYR A 272 5.87 4.05 -10.41
CA TYR A 272 5.78 3.22 -9.23
C TYR A 272 7.13 2.57 -8.89
N ASP A 273 7.83 1.99 -9.87
CA ASP A 273 9.14 1.39 -9.67
C ASP A 273 10.18 2.44 -9.25
N THR A 274 10.14 3.63 -9.85
CA THR A 274 11.00 4.76 -9.46
C THR A 274 10.72 5.20 -8.02
N LEU A 275 9.45 5.25 -7.63
CA LEU A 275 9.04 5.54 -6.25
C LEU A 275 9.56 4.49 -5.29
N LEU A 276 9.46 3.20 -5.62
CA LEU A 276 10.01 2.12 -4.79
C LEU A 276 11.51 2.26 -4.58
N ASN A 277 12.26 2.61 -5.64
CA ASN A 277 13.70 2.86 -5.52
C ASN A 277 13.99 4.02 -4.56
N LYS A 278 13.23 5.11 -4.64
CA LYS A 278 13.35 6.21 -3.67
C LYS A 278 13.04 5.77 -2.24
N VAL A 279 12.01 4.95 -2.03
CA VAL A 279 11.70 4.40 -0.70
C VAL A 279 12.87 3.57 -0.15
N LEU A 280 13.57 2.82 -1.02
CA LEU A 280 14.71 2.00 -0.62
C LEU A 280 15.95 2.80 -0.18
N GLU A 281 16.09 4.05 -0.61
CA GLU A 281 17.15 4.93 -0.11
C GLU A 281 17.04 5.14 1.41
N TYR A 282 15.83 5.07 1.96
CA TYR A 282 15.53 5.20 3.39
C TYR A 282 15.53 3.87 4.15
N TYR A 283 15.98 2.76 3.53
CA TYR A 283 15.89 1.41 4.10
C TYR A 283 16.47 1.32 5.52
N CYS A 284 17.70 1.81 5.71
CA CYS A 284 18.38 1.75 7.00
C CYS A 284 17.65 2.57 8.07
N GLN A 285 17.22 3.79 7.74
CA GLN A 285 16.50 4.66 8.67
C GLN A 285 15.16 4.05 9.09
N ILE A 286 14.43 3.44 8.16
CA ILE A 286 13.18 2.75 8.47
C ILE A 286 13.44 1.52 9.36
N GLN A 287 14.52 0.77 9.13
CA GLN A 287 14.87 -0.38 9.97
C GLN A 287 15.25 0.03 11.39
N GLU A 288 16.12 1.02 11.56
CA GLU A 288 16.51 1.53 12.88
C GLU A 288 15.31 2.08 13.64
N THR A 289 14.43 2.81 12.93
CA THR A 289 13.16 3.29 13.49
C THR A 289 12.28 2.13 13.91
N ALA A 290 12.13 1.09 13.09
CA ALA A 290 11.31 -0.07 13.41
C ALA A 290 11.81 -0.81 14.66
N VAL A 291 13.13 -0.96 14.81
CA VAL A 291 13.76 -1.57 15.99
C VAL A 291 13.50 -0.73 17.24
N SER A 292 13.52 0.60 17.12
CA SER A 292 13.31 1.52 18.25
C SER A 292 11.84 1.64 18.66
N ILE A 293 10.90 1.43 17.73
CA ILE A 293 9.46 1.39 17.99
C ILE A 293 9.05 0.04 18.63
N ALA A 294 9.77 -1.04 18.34
CA ALA A 294 9.49 -2.39 18.84
C ALA A 294 9.76 -2.55 20.34
#